data_AF-A0A7W8ZRZ1-F1
#
_entry.id   AF-A0A7W8ZRZ1-F1
#
_cell.length_a   1.000
_cell.length_b   1.000
_cell.length_c   1.000
_cell.angle_alpha   90.00
_cell.angle_beta   90.00
_cell.angle_gamma   90.00
#
_symmetry.space_group_name_H-M   'P 1'
#
loop_
_entity.id
_entity.type
_entity.pdbx_description
1 polymer ?
#
loop_
_entity_poly.entity_id
_entity_poly.type
_entity_poly.pdbx_seq_one_letter_code
_entity_poly.pdbx_strand_id
1 'polypeptide(L)'
;MKTKYLRAAILFFGTFAPALTQAQQTQQPDSIDLFLRQRMQAQHIPALQLAVIRQGKIVKLNSYGTANLENSIPATDQSIFSINSITKAFTGVAIMQLAEEGKLKINDPISLYIDSLPVSWQKITLKQVLTHTSGLPDILDPNEQILENANENLAWKKVRTLPLEFKTGDQFSYNQTGYVILGKIITKLSGVHFTKFIEDRQFKVADMPLTRFGDSFDVIQHSAGAYTMVKFVGGKPVRGNSPGTAYIQFPVFFRTAAGILSTAKDMANWIIALKDGQLLKQKASLETLWGPAILNNGKIGGFNQLTNGYALGWPTVSRAEHPAVGPVGGGRSALFVYRKDDLSIVVLTNLMGANPDRFIDEIAAYYIPEMHQSNGFGLAPAIRKLRAELLKQGFDQSAAIAARLKKKDPSFNLNEDDLNGWAYQLLSEKEIAKALSIFRLNVKLYPESANAYDSLGEILEITGNDQEALLNYKKSLSLNPENKNAVQHIKALSGS
;
A
#
# COMPACT_ATOMS: atom_id res chain seq x y z
N MET A 1 -50.85 -69.00 21.25
CA MET A 1 -49.98 -68.22 20.36
C MET A 1 -49.50 -66.97 21.08
N LYS A 2 -48.18 -66.83 21.23
CA LYS A 2 -47.35 -65.68 21.68
C LYS A 2 -46.29 -66.22 22.64
N THR A 3 -45.23 -66.78 22.03
CA THR A 3 -44.13 -67.45 22.71
C THR A 3 -43.09 -66.42 23.15
N LYS A 4 -42.60 -66.62 24.38
CA LYS A 4 -41.62 -65.83 25.13
C LYS A 4 -40.28 -65.69 24.37
N TYR A 5 -39.74 -64.47 24.30
CA TYR A 5 -38.37 -64.21 23.86
C TYR A 5 -37.42 -64.22 25.06
N LEU A 6 -36.36 -65.03 24.94
CA LEU A 6 -35.23 -65.17 25.84
C LEU A 6 -34.36 -63.89 25.75
N ARG A 7 -34.03 -63.27 26.89
CA ARG A 7 -33.09 -62.15 26.97
C ARG A 7 -31.65 -62.68 26.94
N ALA A 8 -30.92 -62.41 25.86
CA ALA A 8 -29.47 -62.56 25.81
C ALA A 8 -28.80 -61.25 26.26
N ALA A 9 -27.93 -61.34 27.26
CA ALA A 9 -27.11 -60.23 27.72
C ALA A 9 -25.92 -60.04 26.77
N ILE A 10 -25.84 -58.90 26.10
CA ILE A 10 -24.68 -58.50 25.29
C ILE A 10 -23.78 -57.64 26.19
N LEU A 11 -22.60 -58.17 26.50
CA LEU A 11 -21.50 -57.44 27.15
C LEU A 11 -20.86 -56.50 26.13
N PHE A 12 -21.05 -55.18 26.31
CA PHE A 12 -20.32 -54.15 25.58
C PHE A 12 -18.91 -54.02 26.17
N PHE A 13 -17.90 -54.52 25.45
CA PHE A 13 -16.51 -54.14 25.71
C PHE A 13 -16.28 -52.75 25.09
N GLY A 14 -16.32 -51.72 25.95
CA GLY A 14 -15.95 -50.36 25.56
C GLY A 14 -14.44 -50.26 25.35
N THR A 15 -14.01 -50.20 24.10
CA THR A 15 -12.65 -49.81 23.73
C THR A 15 -12.51 -48.31 23.90
N PHE A 16 -11.92 -47.88 25.03
CA PHE A 16 -11.44 -46.52 25.21
C PHE A 16 -10.24 -46.29 24.28
N ALA A 17 -10.49 -45.73 23.10
CA ALA A 17 -9.44 -45.11 22.31
C ALA A 17 -9.03 -43.79 23.00
N PRO A 18 -7.76 -43.58 23.38
CA PRO A 18 -7.33 -42.30 23.91
C PRO A 18 -7.47 -41.24 22.81
N ALA A 19 -8.37 -40.28 23.03
CA ALA A 19 -8.45 -39.09 22.22
C ALA A 19 -7.13 -38.31 22.38
N LEU A 20 -6.26 -38.40 21.38
CA LEU A 20 -5.12 -37.50 21.21
C LEU A 20 -5.67 -36.09 21.04
N THR A 21 -5.80 -35.38 22.15
CA THR A 21 -6.05 -33.95 22.18
C THR A 21 -4.79 -33.29 21.64
N GLN A 22 -4.82 -32.93 20.36
CA GLN A 22 -3.78 -32.11 19.77
C GLN A 22 -3.92 -30.72 20.41
N ALA A 23 -3.14 -30.48 21.47
CA ALA A 23 -3.07 -29.18 22.10
C ALA A 23 -2.60 -28.17 21.04
N GLN A 24 -3.52 -27.34 20.54
CA GLN A 24 -3.14 -26.10 19.89
C GLN A 24 -2.38 -25.29 20.94
N GLN A 25 -1.04 -25.26 20.84
CA GLN A 25 -0.24 -24.29 21.56
C GLN A 25 -0.74 -22.91 21.14
N THR A 26 -1.59 -22.30 21.96
CA THR A 26 -1.90 -20.88 21.85
C THR A 26 -0.63 -20.14 22.24
N GLN A 27 0.24 -19.92 21.26
CA GLN A 27 1.41 -19.07 21.40
C GLN A 27 0.91 -17.72 21.93
N GLN A 28 1.44 -17.27 23.06
CA GLN A 28 1.11 -15.96 23.62
C GLN A 28 1.33 -14.92 22.51
N PRO A 29 0.37 -14.01 22.26
CA PRO A 29 0.50 -13.04 21.19
C PRO A 29 1.77 -12.20 21.40
N ASP A 30 2.63 -12.14 20.39
CA ASP A 30 3.78 -11.25 20.42
C ASP A 30 3.32 -9.78 20.23
N SER A 31 4.25 -8.84 20.39
CA SER A 31 3.94 -7.41 20.27
C SER A 31 3.40 -7.03 18.89
N ILE A 32 3.77 -7.76 17.83
CA ILE A 32 3.24 -7.56 16.47
C ILE A 32 1.80 -8.05 16.39
N ASP A 33 1.48 -9.21 17.01
CA ASP A 33 0.12 -9.73 17.04
C ASP A 33 -0.85 -8.76 17.74
N LEU A 34 -0.43 -8.18 18.87
CA LEU A 34 -1.22 -7.18 19.60
C LEU A 34 -1.41 -5.91 18.76
N PHE A 35 -0.34 -5.40 18.15
CA PHE A 35 -0.38 -4.26 17.25
C PHE A 35 -1.37 -4.47 16.10
N LEU A 36 -1.26 -5.60 15.40
CA LEU A 36 -2.14 -5.89 14.26
C LEU A 36 -3.59 -6.05 14.68
N ARG A 37 -3.88 -6.71 15.81
CA ARG A 37 -5.25 -6.83 16.32
C ARG A 37 -5.87 -5.46 16.65
N GLN A 38 -5.10 -4.56 17.27
CA GLN A 38 -5.54 -3.19 17.53
C GLN A 38 -5.80 -2.41 16.25
N ARG A 39 -4.91 -2.52 15.26
CA ARG A 39 -5.09 -1.90 13.93
C ARG A 39 -6.33 -2.44 13.23
N MET A 40 -6.52 -3.75 13.21
CA MET A 40 -7.69 -4.40 12.62
C MET A 40 -8.98 -3.94 13.30
N GLN A 41 -9.02 -3.88 14.63
CA GLN A 41 -10.19 -3.40 15.37
C GLN A 41 -10.50 -1.93 15.04
N ALA A 42 -9.50 -1.06 15.10
CA ALA A 42 -9.67 0.37 14.84
C ALA A 42 -10.15 0.65 13.40
N GLN A 43 -9.67 -0.14 12.44
CA GLN A 43 -9.98 0.03 11.02
C GLN A 43 -11.10 -0.88 10.49
N HIS A 44 -11.69 -1.70 11.37
CA HIS A 44 -12.73 -2.69 11.03
C HIS A 44 -12.29 -3.71 9.96
N ILE A 45 -11.00 -4.07 9.94
CA ILE A 45 -10.44 -5.04 8.98
C ILE A 45 -10.93 -6.44 9.36
N PRO A 46 -11.70 -7.13 8.50
CA PRO A 46 -12.22 -8.46 8.80
C PRO A 46 -11.12 -9.52 8.88
N ALA A 47 -10.24 -9.61 7.88
CA ALA A 47 -9.12 -10.53 7.85
C ALA A 47 -7.82 -9.89 7.40
N LEU A 48 -6.72 -10.42 7.93
CA LEU A 48 -5.36 -10.04 7.58
C LEU A 48 -4.45 -11.27 7.55
N GLN A 49 -3.56 -11.36 6.57
CA GLN A 49 -2.39 -12.24 6.59
C GLN A 49 -1.12 -11.41 6.63
N LEU A 50 -0.16 -11.84 7.45
CA LEU A 50 1.17 -11.26 7.57
C LEU A 50 2.21 -12.33 7.20
N ALA A 51 3.17 -11.97 6.36
CA ALA A 51 4.46 -12.66 6.29
C ALA A 51 5.59 -11.65 6.47
N VAL A 52 6.57 -11.99 7.32
CA VAL A 52 7.82 -11.25 7.46
C VAL A 52 8.96 -12.14 7.01
N ILE A 53 9.74 -11.64 6.07
CA ILE A 53 10.92 -12.28 5.52
C ILE A 53 12.13 -11.51 6.02
N ARG A 54 13.06 -12.20 6.70
CA ARG A 54 14.33 -11.63 7.14
C ARG A 54 15.46 -12.57 6.76
N GLN A 55 16.53 -12.02 6.16
CA GLN A 55 17.70 -12.81 5.72
C GLN A 55 17.31 -14.01 4.85
N GLY A 56 16.39 -13.80 3.90
CA GLY A 56 15.93 -14.84 2.97
C GLY A 56 15.00 -15.90 3.57
N LYS A 57 14.55 -15.74 4.83
CA LYS A 57 13.69 -16.73 5.51
C LYS A 57 12.42 -16.08 6.04
N ILE A 58 11.32 -16.83 6.00
CA ILE A 58 10.08 -16.43 6.67
C ILE A 58 10.29 -16.55 8.18
N VAL A 59 10.32 -15.41 8.88
CA VAL A 59 10.52 -15.34 10.35
C VAL A 59 9.21 -15.14 11.11
N LYS A 60 8.14 -14.72 10.43
CA LYS A 60 6.77 -14.67 10.97
C LYS A 60 5.77 -14.92 9.85
N LEU A 61 4.78 -15.77 10.09
CA LEU A 61 3.68 -16.04 9.17
C LEU A 61 2.40 -16.30 9.98
N ASN A 62 1.47 -15.34 10.00
CA ASN A 62 0.25 -15.41 10.79
C ASN A 62 -0.97 -14.95 9.99
N SER A 63 -2.13 -15.49 10.34
CA SER A 63 -3.44 -15.09 9.83
C SER A 63 -4.35 -14.65 10.98
N TYR A 64 -5.15 -13.63 10.75
CA TYR A 64 -6.01 -13.01 11.77
C TYR A 64 -7.41 -12.77 11.23
N GLY A 65 -8.40 -12.89 12.11
CA GLY A 65 -9.77 -12.51 11.83
C GLY A 65 -10.55 -13.50 10.97
N THR A 66 -11.49 -12.99 10.18
CA THR A 66 -12.54 -13.75 9.49
C THR A 66 -12.45 -13.53 7.98
N ALA A 67 -12.02 -14.57 7.26
CA ALA A 67 -11.87 -14.53 5.81
C ALA A 67 -13.22 -14.43 5.08
N ASN A 68 -14.29 -14.99 5.64
CA ASN A 68 -15.64 -14.82 5.11
C ASN A 68 -16.61 -14.45 6.24
N LEU A 69 -17.08 -13.21 6.24
CA LEU A 69 -17.99 -12.68 7.26
C LEU A 69 -19.36 -13.34 7.22
N GLU A 70 -19.89 -13.61 6.02
CA GLU A 70 -21.23 -14.16 5.83
C GLU A 70 -21.37 -15.56 6.45
N ASN A 71 -20.33 -16.37 6.34
CA ASN A 71 -20.29 -17.76 6.83
C ASN A 71 -19.40 -17.95 8.06
N SER A 72 -18.91 -16.85 8.65
CA SER A 72 -18.00 -16.88 9.82
C SER A 72 -16.77 -17.78 9.64
N ILE A 73 -16.19 -17.81 8.43
CA ILE A 73 -15.00 -18.63 8.15
C ILE A 73 -13.75 -17.89 8.64
N PRO A 74 -12.95 -18.48 9.55
CA PRO A 74 -11.73 -17.85 10.03
C PRO A 74 -10.69 -17.74 8.91
N ALA A 75 -9.85 -16.71 8.98
CA ALA A 75 -8.69 -16.60 8.11
C ALA A 75 -7.62 -17.64 8.52
N THR A 76 -7.12 -18.39 7.55
CA THR A 76 -6.02 -19.35 7.71
C THR A 76 -4.85 -18.96 6.83
N ASP A 77 -3.74 -19.70 6.83
CA ASP A 77 -2.63 -19.50 5.88
C ASP A 77 -3.00 -19.88 4.44
N GLN A 78 -4.10 -20.61 4.25
CA GLN A 78 -4.65 -20.99 2.95
C GLN A 78 -5.66 -19.97 2.39
N SER A 79 -6.12 -19.00 3.20
CA SER A 79 -7.05 -17.98 2.73
C SER A 79 -6.43 -17.15 1.61
N ILE A 80 -7.09 -17.12 0.44
CA ILE A 80 -6.60 -16.47 -0.78
C ILE A 80 -7.15 -15.03 -0.84
N PHE A 81 -6.25 -14.06 -0.91
CA PHE A 81 -6.56 -12.64 -1.01
C PHE A 81 -6.23 -12.13 -2.41
N SER A 82 -6.99 -11.15 -2.88
CA SER A 82 -6.62 -10.41 -4.09
C SER A 82 -5.45 -9.47 -3.81
N ILE A 83 -4.38 -9.57 -4.60
CA ILE A 83 -3.23 -8.67 -4.48
C ILE A 83 -3.35 -7.43 -5.38
N ASN A 84 -4.40 -7.38 -6.22
CA ASN A 84 -4.73 -6.25 -7.09
C ASN A 84 -3.49 -5.76 -7.86
N SER A 85 -3.17 -4.47 -7.78
CA SER A 85 -2.06 -3.86 -8.51
C SER A 85 -0.66 -4.35 -8.14
N ILE A 86 -0.48 -5.16 -7.08
CA ILE A 86 0.79 -5.86 -6.84
C ILE A 86 1.10 -6.79 -8.03
N THR A 87 0.09 -7.24 -8.79
CA THR A 87 0.27 -7.97 -10.06
C THR A 87 1.24 -7.29 -11.03
N LYS A 88 1.33 -5.95 -11.02
CA LYS A 88 2.27 -5.21 -11.87
C LYS A 88 3.75 -5.55 -11.59
N ALA A 89 4.07 -5.91 -10.35
CA ALA A 89 5.40 -6.36 -9.97
C ALA A 89 5.78 -7.68 -10.67
N PHE A 90 4.83 -8.62 -10.79
CA PHE A 90 5.00 -9.87 -11.55
C PHE A 90 5.16 -9.61 -13.05
N THR A 91 4.38 -8.69 -13.61
CA THR A 91 4.53 -8.25 -15.01
C THR A 91 5.90 -7.63 -15.25
N GLY A 92 6.41 -6.81 -14.32
CA GLY A 92 7.76 -6.26 -14.38
C GLY A 92 8.84 -7.35 -14.40
N VAL A 93 8.73 -8.35 -13.52
CA VAL A 93 9.63 -9.51 -13.51
C VAL A 93 9.54 -10.28 -14.83
N ALA A 94 8.34 -10.48 -15.40
CA ALA A 94 8.17 -11.17 -16.68
C ALA A 94 8.87 -10.45 -17.84
N ILE A 95 8.78 -9.12 -17.90
CA ILE A 95 9.51 -8.33 -18.91
C ILE A 95 11.02 -8.42 -18.70
N MET A 96 11.49 -8.39 -17.44
CA MET A 96 12.91 -8.57 -17.14
C MET A 96 13.41 -9.98 -17.47
N GLN A 97 12.60 -11.02 -17.29
CA GLN A 97 12.93 -12.38 -17.73
C GLN A 97 13.15 -12.44 -19.24
N LEU A 98 12.26 -11.81 -20.03
CA LEU A 98 12.43 -11.70 -21.48
C LEU A 98 13.66 -10.84 -21.86
N ALA A 99 14.00 -9.82 -21.06
CA ALA A 99 15.19 -9.01 -21.26
C ALA A 99 16.47 -9.83 -21.01
N GLU A 100 16.53 -10.64 -19.95
CA GLU A 100 17.67 -11.54 -19.68
C GLU A 100 17.84 -12.61 -20.76
N GLU A 101 16.73 -13.02 -21.39
CA GLU A 101 16.74 -13.92 -22.56
C GLU A 101 17.17 -13.21 -23.87
N GLY A 102 17.44 -11.91 -23.85
CA GLY A 102 17.82 -11.13 -25.02
C GLY A 102 16.70 -10.88 -26.02
N LYS A 103 15.44 -11.16 -25.66
CA LYS A 103 14.27 -11.01 -26.55
C LYS A 103 13.79 -9.56 -26.68
N LEU A 104 14.15 -8.72 -25.72
CA LEU A 104 13.84 -7.29 -25.71
C LEU A 104 14.90 -6.50 -24.94
N LYS A 105 14.91 -5.18 -25.12
CA LYS A 105 15.60 -4.24 -24.24
C LYS A 105 14.59 -3.31 -23.59
N ILE A 106 14.83 -2.92 -22.35
CA ILE A 106 13.89 -2.08 -21.59
C ILE A 106 13.70 -0.69 -22.22
N ASN A 107 14.65 -0.20 -23.01
CA ASN A 107 14.52 1.07 -23.72
C ASN A 107 14.01 0.91 -25.16
N ASP A 108 13.64 -0.30 -25.58
CA ASP A 108 13.09 -0.51 -26.92
C ASP A 108 11.72 0.18 -27.05
N PRO A 109 11.44 0.81 -28.20
CA PRO A 109 10.12 1.34 -28.48
C PRO A 109 9.09 0.21 -28.61
N ILE A 110 7.89 0.41 -28.06
CA ILE A 110 6.83 -0.62 -28.06
C ILE A 110 6.37 -1.00 -29.48
N SER A 111 6.61 -0.14 -30.47
CA SER A 111 6.32 -0.40 -31.89
C SER A 111 7.14 -1.55 -32.49
N LEU A 112 8.26 -1.96 -31.87
CA LEU A 112 8.97 -3.17 -32.29
C LEU A 112 8.18 -4.45 -32.00
N TYR A 113 7.22 -4.39 -31.08
CA TYR A 113 6.49 -5.56 -30.59
C TYR A 113 5.00 -5.49 -30.89
N ILE A 114 4.41 -4.30 -30.98
CA ILE A 114 2.98 -4.13 -31.25
C ILE A 114 2.78 -3.46 -32.61
N ASP A 115 2.10 -4.18 -33.48
CA ASP A 115 1.81 -3.74 -34.84
C ASP A 115 0.65 -2.72 -34.85
N SER A 116 0.63 -1.85 -35.87
CA SER A 116 -0.46 -0.88 -36.09
C SER A 116 -0.75 0.05 -34.90
N LEU A 117 0.29 0.52 -34.22
CA LEU A 117 0.17 1.57 -33.19
C LEU A 117 -0.01 2.96 -33.82
N PRO A 118 -0.77 3.86 -33.15
CA PRO A 118 -0.81 5.27 -33.51
C PRO A 118 0.60 5.86 -33.58
N VAL A 119 0.86 6.73 -34.54
CA VAL A 119 2.20 7.33 -34.77
C VAL A 119 2.77 7.97 -33.50
N SER A 120 1.91 8.63 -32.72
CA SER A 120 2.28 9.25 -31.43
C SER A 120 2.76 8.25 -30.38
N TRP A 121 2.37 6.98 -30.46
CA TRP A 121 2.73 5.94 -29.50
C TRP A 121 4.01 5.19 -29.89
N GLN A 122 4.40 5.24 -31.17
CA GLN A 122 5.44 4.37 -31.71
C GLN A 122 6.82 4.55 -31.05
N LYS A 123 7.13 5.74 -30.54
CA LYS A 123 8.40 6.06 -29.87
C LYS A 123 8.38 5.83 -28.36
N ILE A 124 7.23 5.50 -27.77
CA ILE A 124 7.12 5.21 -26.34
C ILE A 124 7.90 3.94 -26.05
N THR A 125 8.76 3.97 -25.04
CA THR A 125 9.61 2.83 -24.66
C THR A 125 8.91 1.90 -23.68
N LEU A 126 9.37 0.63 -23.63
CA LEU A 126 8.95 -0.32 -22.59
C LEU A 126 9.15 0.25 -21.17
N LYS A 127 10.27 0.94 -20.92
CA LYS A 127 10.54 1.63 -19.65
C LYS A 127 9.42 2.59 -19.30
N GLN A 128 9.07 3.50 -20.21
CA GLN A 128 8.04 4.52 -19.97
C GLN A 128 6.65 3.92 -19.75
N VAL A 129 6.35 2.79 -20.40
CA VAL A 129 5.12 2.03 -20.16
C VAL A 129 5.11 1.41 -18.75
N LEU A 130 6.19 0.72 -18.38
CA LEU A 130 6.31 0.07 -17.07
C LEU A 130 6.29 1.08 -15.91
N THR A 131 6.82 2.28 -16.14
CA THR A 131 6.98 3.33 -15.12
C THR A 131 5.86 4.37 -15.07
N HIS A 132 4.80 4.20 -15.87
CA HIS A 132 3.67 5.14 -15.94
C HIS A 132 4.06 6.56 -16.36
N THR A 133 5.04 6.69 -17.25
CA THR A 133 5.50 7.98 -17.80
C THR A 133 5.28 8.07 -19.30
N SER A 134 4.34 7.29 -19.83
CA SER A 134 4.11 7.14 -21.27
C SER A 134 3.28 8.27 -21.89
N GLY A 135 2.33 8.83 -21.12
CA GLY A 135 1.30 9.74 -21.62
C GLY A 135 0.15 9.03 -22.33
N LEU A 136 0.10 7.68 -22.30
CA LEU A 136 -0.99 6.93 -22.93
C LEU A 136 -2.35 7.30 -22.32
N PRO A 137 -3.45 7.31 -23.10
CA PRO A 137 -4.80 7.41 -22.56
C PRO A 137 -5.12 6.19 -21.69
N ASP A 138 -5.84 6.35 -20.59
CA ASP A 138 -6.21 5.22 -19.72
C ASP A 138 -7.45 4.47 -20.19
N ILE A 139 -7.31 3.16 -20.41
CA ILE A 139 -8.41 2.25 -20.75
C ILE A 139 -9.49 2.19 -19.66
N LEU A 140 -9.17 2.63 -18.44
CA LEU A 140 -10.14 2.73 -17.33
C LEU A 140 -10.84 4.09 -17.23
N ASP A 141 -10.60 5.05 -18.13
CA ASP A 141 -11.26 6.36 -18.04
C ASP A 141 -12.79 6.20 -18.11
N PRO A 142 -13.52 6.54 -17.02
CA PRO A 142 -14.97 6.38 -16.97
C PRO A 142 -15.69 7.34 -17.93
N ASN A 143 -15.10 8.48 -18.28
CA ASN A 143 -15.68 9.43 -19.22
C ASN A 143 -15.65 8.88 -20.65
N GLU A 144 -14.61 8.11 -20.95
CA GLU A 144 -14.41 7.52 -22.26
C GLU A 144 -15.20 6.22 -22.43
N GLN A 145 -15.69 5.56 -21.37
CA GLN A 145 -16.49 4.33 -21.47
C GLN A 145 -15.83 3.26 -22.35
N ILE A 146 -14.53 3.04 -22.18
CA ILE A 146 -13.75 2.16 -23.07
C ILE A 146 -14.08 0.67 -22.81
N LEU A 147 -14.43 0.35 -21.57
CA LEU A 147 -14.70 -1.01 -21.10
C LEU A 147 -16.19 -1.39 -21.08
N GLU A 148 -17.09 -0.58 -21.64
CA GLU A 148 -18.55 -0.78 -21.55
C GLU A 148 -19.01 -2.19 -21.96
N ASN A 149 -18.31 -2.82 -22.91
CA ASN A 149 -18.63 -4.17 -23.41
C ASN A 149 -17.71 -5.29 -22.87
N ALA A 150 -16.78 -4.97 -21.97
CA ALA A 150 -15.73 -5.88 -21.48
C ALA A 150 -14.97 -6.65 -22.61
N ASN A 151 -14.99 -6.12 -23.83
CA ASN A 151 -14.45 -6.77 -25.01
C ASN A 151 -13.08 -6.16 -25.37
N GLU A 152 -12.04 -7.00 -25.33
CA GLU A 152 -10.66 -6.57 -25.58
C GLU A 152 -10.50 -5.86 -26.93
N ASN A 153 -11.09 -6.40 -28.01
CA ASN A 153 -10.91 -5.84 -29.35
C ASN A 153 -11.57 -4.47 -29.49
N LEU A 154 -12.78 -4.30 -28.93
CA LEU A 154 -13.46 -3.00 -28.93
C LEU A 154 -12.72 -1.98 -28.07
N ALA A 155 -12.31 -2.38 -26.86
CA ALA A 155 -11.55 -1.54 -25.95
C ALA A 155 -10.21 -1.10 -26.58
N TRP A 156 -9.47 -2.05 -27.18
CA TRP A 156 -8.21 -1.79 -27.87
C TRP A 156 -8.37 -0.94 -29.14
N LYS A 157 -9.49 -1.08 -29.85
CA LYS A 157 -9.82 -0.23 -31.00
C LYS A 157 -10.07 1.20 -30.55
N LYS A 158 -10.85 1.39 -29.49
CA LYS A 158 -11.23 2.71 -28.97
C LYS A 158 -10.08 3.44 -28.30
N VAL A 159 -9.33 2.81 -27.40
CA VAL A 159 -8.22 3.47 -26.70
C VAL A 159 -7.14 3.99 -27.66
N ARG A 160 -6.93 3.33 -28.80
CA ARG A 160 -5.98 3.76 -29.83
C ARG A 160 -6.42 4.99 -30.63
N THR A 161 -7.68 5.41 -30.55
CA THR A 161 -8.15 6.65 -31.21
C THR A 161 -7.96 7.88 -30.35
N LEU A 162 -7.63 7.72 -29.07
CA LEU A 162 -7.47 8.81 -28.13
C LEU A 162 -6.06 9.42 -28.19
N PRO A 163 -5.92 10.74 -27.96
CA PRO A 163 -4.63 11.41 -27.92
C PRO A 163 -3.82 10.96 -26.70
N LEU A 164 -2.53 11.31 -26.69
CA LEU A 164 -1.75 11.24 -25.45
C LEU A 164 -2.27 12.28 -24.46
N GLU A 165 -2.36 11.91 -23.18
CA GLU A 165 -2.78 12.79 -22.09
C GLU A 165 -1.72 13.87 -21.78
N PHE A 166 -0.45 13.55 -22.01
CA PHE A 166 0.69 14.45 -21.85
C PHE A 166 1.89 13.96 -22.67
N LYS A 167 2.91 14.81 -22.79
CA LYS A 167 4.15 14.45 -23.47
C LYS A 167 4.91 13.38 -22.68
N THR A 168 5.30 12.31 -23.37
CA THR A 168 6.03 11.17 -22.78
C THR A 168 7.24 11.62 -21.96
N GLY A 169 7.32 11.15 -20.71
CA GLY A 169 8.40 11.46 -19.76
C GLY A 169 8.19 12.73 -18.91
N ASP A 170 7.21 13.58 -19.21
CA ASP A 170 7.00 14.83 -18.46
C ASP A 170 6.31 14.62 -17.10
N GLN A 171 5.48 13.57 -16.98
CA GLN A 171 4.67 13.30 -15.79
C GLN A 171 4.63 11.81 -15.45
N PHE A 172 4.34 11.53 -14.17
CA PHE A 172 3.86 10.22 -13.72
C PHE A 172 2.33 10.25 -13.71
N SER A 173 1.69 9.36 -14.47
CA SER A 173 0.23 9.16 -14.46
C SER A 173 -0.07 7.67 -14.54
N TYR A 174 -0.63 7.14 -13.45
CA TYR A 174 -0.86 5.70 -13.30
C TYR A 174 -1.87 5.18 -14.32
N ASN A 175 -1.42 4.35 -15.25
CA ASN A 175 -2.14 4.03 -16.48
C ASN A 175 -2.22 2.52 -16.73
N GLN A 176 -3.39 2.03 -17.16
CA GLN A 176 -3.61 0.59 -17.34
C GLN A 176 -3.47 0.13 -18.79
N THR A 177 -3.68 1.02 -19.77
CA THR A 177 -3.40 0.75 -21.19
C THR A 177 -1.98 0.23 -21.37
N GLY A 178 -1.02 0.82 -20.66
CA GLY A 178 0.36 0.37 -20.64
C GLY A 178 0.51 -1.10 -20.25
N TYR A 179 -0.20 -1.56 -19.22
CA TYR A 179 -0.10 -2.96 -18.77
C TYR A 179 -0.82 -3.94 -19.69
N VAL A 180 -1.90 -3.53 -20.35
CA VAL A 180 -2.51 -4.31 -21.45
C VAL A 180 -1.49 -4.52 -22.59
N ILE A 181 -0.76 -3.47 -22.97
CA ILE A 181 0.33 -3.56 -23.96
C ILE A 181 1.39 -4.56 -23.51
N LEU A 182 1.85 -4.49 -22.25
CA LEU A 182 2.85 -5.44 -21.73
C LEU A 182 2.38 -6.90 -21.80
N GLY A 183 1.10 -7.18 -21.55
CA GLY A 183 0.52 -8.52 -21.70
C GLY A 183 0.56 -9.04 -23.14
N LYS A 184 0.27 -8.17 -24.12
CA LYS A 184 0.41 -8.49 -25.55
C LYS A 184 1.88 -8.76 -25.92
N ILE A 185 2.81 -7.98 -25.41
CA ILE A 185 4.26 -8.15 -25.67
C ILE A 185 4.79 -9.46 -25.07
N ILE A 186 4.46 -9.76 -23.81
CA ILE A 186 4.83 -11.03 -23.17
C ILE A 186 4.28 -12.20 -23.97
N THR A 187 3.02 -12.12 -24.39
CA THR A 187 2.38 -13.18 -25.18
C THR A 187 3.08 -13.40 -26.52
N LYS A 188 3.37 -12.31 -27.25
CA LYS A 188 4.06 -12.38 -28.56
C LYS A 188 5.47 -12.96 -28.44
N LEU A 189 6.27 -12.51 -27.46
CA LEU A 189 7.68 -12.88 -27.34
C LEU A 189 7.92 -14.22 -26.64
N SER A 190 6.95 -14.70 -25.85
CA SER A 190 7.04 -16.02 -25.22
C SER A 190 6.41 -17.13 -26.06
N GLY A 191 5.50 -16.80 -26.98
CA GLY A 191 4.72 -17.77 -27.76
C GLY A 191 3.60 -18.45 -26.96
N VAL A 192 3.37 -18.05 -25.70
CA VAL A 192 2.29 -18.55 -24.85
C VAL A 192 1.54 -17.37 -24.25
N HIS A 193 0.28 -17.55 -23.84
CA HIS A 193 -0.48 -16.49 -23.19
C HIS A 193 0.23 -16.01 -21.91
N PHE A 194 0.25 -14.69 -21.66
CA PHE A 194 1.02 -14.10 -20.55
C PHE A 194 0.70 -14.71 -19.19
N THR A 195 -0.55 -15.13 -18.94
CA THR A 195 -0.93 -15.79 -17.68
C THR A 195 -0.16 -17.08 -17.49
N LYS A 196 -0.09 -17.91 -18.54
CA LYS A 196 0.67 -19.16 -18.54
C LYS A 196 2.17 -18.91 -18.40
N PHE A 197 2.69 -17.86 -19.05
CA PHE A 197 4.08 -17.46 -18.89
C PHE A 197 4.41 -17.13 -17.44
N ILE A 198 3.63 -16.28 -16.77
CA ILE A 198 3.85 -15.90 -15.37
C ILE A 198 3.66 -17.10 -14.44
N GLU A 199 2.63 -17.93 -14.65
CA GLU A 199 2.42 -19.15 -13.89
C GLU A 199 3.63 -20.11 -13.95
N ASP A 200 4.12 -20.38 -15.16
CA ASP A 200 5.24 -21.32 -15.34
C ASP A 200 6.58 -20.75 -14.88
N ARG A 201 6.84 -19.47 -15.17
CA ARG A 201 8.15 -18.83 -14.97
C ARG A 201 8.31 -18.16 -13.62
N GLN A 202 7.23 -18.01 -12.86
CA GLN A 202 7.25 -17.38 -11.54
C GLN A 202 6.51 -18.21 -10.50
N PHE A 203 5.22 -18.52 -10.67
CA PHE A 203 4.47 -19.20 -9.60
C PHE A 203 5.02 -20.59 -9.31
N LYS A 204 5.26 -21.40 -10.35
CA LYS A 204 5.84 -22.75 -10.18
C LYS A 204 7.29 -22.70 -9.73
N VAL A 205 8.08 -21.78 -10.26
CA VAL A 205 9.50 -21.63 -9.89
C VAL A 205 9.66 -21.23 -8.43
N ALA A 206 8.80 -20.34 -7.95
CA ALA A 206 8.84 -19.84 -6.58
C ALA A 206 7.95 -20.64 -5.60
N ASP A 207 7.49 -21.84 -5.97
CA ASP A 207 6.61 -22.68 -5.14
C ASP A 207 5.42 -21.92 -4.53
N MET A 208 4.57 -21.39 -5.41
CA MET A 208 3.37 -20.61 -5.08
C MET A 208 2.09 -21.39 -5.44
N PRO A 209 1.75 -22.49 -4.75
CA PRO A 209 0.70 -23.43 -5.18
C PRO A 209 -0.72 -22.87 -5.07
N LEU A 210 -0.94 -21.83 -4.26
CA LEU A 210 -2.27 -21.22 -4.08
C LEU A 210 -2.46 -19.99 -4.98
N THR A 211 -1.37 -19.42 -5.47
CA THR A 211 -1.38 -18.25 -6.35
C THR A 211 -1.94 -18.58 -7.71
N ARG A 212 -2.86 -17.73 -8.18
CA ARG A 212 -3.52 -17.87 -9.48
C ARG A 212 -4.00 -16.54 -10.02
N PHE A 213 -4.27 -16.50 -11.32
CA PHE A 213 -5.08 -15.44 -11.89
C PHE A 213 -6.57 -15.66 -11.58
N GLY A 214 -7.30 -14.58 -11.25
CA GLY A 214 -8.73 -14.65 -10.99
C GLY A 214 -9.34 -13.32 -10.54
N ASP A 215 -10.66 -13.30 -10.47
CA ASP A 215 -11.44 -12.18 -9.93
C ASP A 215 -12.73 -12.67 -9.22
N SER A 216 -13.67 -11.77 -8.92
CA SER A 216 -14.88 -12.13 -8.19
C SER A 216 -15.90 -12.96 -8.98
N PHE A 217 -15.73 -13.14 -10.30
CA PHE A 217 -16.56 -14.04 -11.12
C PHE A 217 -16.05 -15.48 -11.14
N ASP A 218 -14.82 -15.71 -10.69
CA ASP A 218 -14.23 -17.05 -10.64
C ASP A 218 -14.58 -17.77 -9.32
N VAL A 219 -14.80 -19.08 -9.38
CA VAL A 219 -14.98 -19.91 -8.17
C VAL A 219 -13.60 -20.25 -7.59
N ILE A 220 -13.21 -19.54 -6.54
CA ILE A 220 -11.92 -19.69 -5.89
C ILE A 220 -12.09 -20.34 -4.52
N GLN A 221 -11.62 -21.58 -4.39
CA GLN A 221 -11.55 -22.27 -3.11
C GLN A 221 -10.68 -21.46 -2.13
N HIS A 222 -11.11 -21.37 -0.87
CA HIS A 222 -10.46 -20.60 0.19
C HIS A 222 -10.39 -19.07 -0.07
N SER A 223 -11.21 -18.52 -0.97
CA SER A 223 -11.29 -17.07 -1.16
C SER A 223 -11.62 -16.34 0.14
N ALA A 224 -10.85 -15.31 0.46
CA ALA A 224 -11.11 -14.38 1.57
C ALA A 224 -12.08 -13.25 1.19
N GLY A 225 -12.70 -13.35 0.01
CA GLY A 225 -13.65 -12.36 -0.49
C GLY A 225 -13.05 -10.96 -0.63
N ALA A 226 -13.93 -9.98 -0.72
CA ALA A 226 -13.58 -8.57 -0.72
C ALA A 226 -14.68 -7.80 0.01
N TYR A 227 -14.29 -6.91 0.90
CA TYR A 227 -15.18 -6.07 1.68
C TYR A 227 -14.84 -4.60 1.49
N THR A 228 -15.83 -3.74 1.71
CA THR A 228 -15.69 -2.28 1.66
C THR A 228 -16.57 -1.64 2.73
N MET A 229 -16.07 -0.57 3.36
CA MET A 229 -16.90 0.30 4.20
C MET A 229 -17.69 1.33 3.38
N VAL A 230 -17.39 1.47 2.09
CA VAL A 230 -18.00 2.46 1.19
C VAL A 230 -18.98 1.77 0.25
N LYS A 231 -20.23 2.26 0.24
CA LYS A 231 -21.27 1.88 -0.71
C LYS A 231 -21.64 3.10 -1.57
N PHE A 232 -22.06 2.88 -2.80
CA PHE A 232 -22.57 3.96 -3.65
C PHE A 232 -24.10 4.00 -3.56
N VAL A 233 -24.64 5.12 -3.08
CA VAL A 233 -26.10 5.36 -2.99
C VAL A 233 -26.41 6.61 -3.81
N GLY A 234 -27.21 6.46 -4.87
CA GLY A 234 -27.50 7.56 -5.80
C GLY A 234 -26.25 8.15 -6.46
N GLY A 235 -25.25 7.30 -6.78
CA GLY A 235 -23.97 7.72 -7.37
C GLY A 235 -22.99 8.39 -6.42
N LYS A 236 -23.34 8.57 -5.13
CA LYS A 236 -22.45 9.18 -4.13
C LYS A 236 -21.85 8.11 -3.22
N PRO A 237 -20.55 8.20 -2.88
CA PRO A 237 -19.95 7.31 -1.90
C PRO A 237 -20.48 7.63 -0.51
N VAL A 238 -21.01 6.63 0.18
CA VAL A 238 -21.48 6.69 1.56
C VAL A 238 -20.72 5.66 2.36
N ARG A 239 -20.06 6.11 3.43
CA ARG A 239 -19.37 5.22 4.38
C ARG A 239 -20.38 4.67 5.38
N GLY A 240 -20.47 3.34 5.46
CA GLY A 240 -21.28 2.64 6.45
C GLY A 240 -20.51 2.38 7.75
N ASN A 241 -21.25 1.93 8.76
CA ASN A 241 -20.71 1.49 10.06
C ASN A 241 -20.36 -0.01 10.08
N SER A 242 -20.77 -0.75 9.06
CA SER A 242 -20.47 -2.18 8.90
C SER A 242 -19.96 -2.46 7.48
N PRO A 243 -19.05 -3.43 7.30
CA PRO A 243 -18.54 -3.78 5.98
C PRO A 243 -19.65 -4.37 5.10
N GLY A 244 -19.66 -3.98 3.83
CA GLY A 244 -20.40 -4.66 2.76
C GLY A 244 -19.47 -5.44 1.85
N THR A 245 -20.02 -6.34 1.04
CA THR A 245 -19.26 -7.08 0.02
C THR A 245 -18.85 -6.14 -1.11
N ALA A 246 -17.59 -6.22 -1.53
CA ALA A 246 -17.08 -5.59 -2.74
C ALA A 246 -16.97 -6.65 -3.84
N TYR A 247 -17.32 -6.26 -5.06
CA TYR A 247 -17.26 -7.15 -6.21
C TYR A 247 -16.36 -6.51 -7.27
N ILE A 248 -15.34 -7.25 -7.71
CA ILE A 248 -14.27 -6.69 -8.55
C ILE A 248 -14.04 -7.63 -9.72
N GLN A 249 -14.09 -7.07 -10.93
CA GLN A 249 -13.83 -7.78 -12.17
C GLN A 249 -12.45 -7.41 -12.72
N PHE A 250 -11.70 -8.41 -13.17
CA PHE A 250 -10.45 -8.24 -13.90
C PHE A 250 -10.52 -9.05 -15.19
N PRO A 251 -11.07 -8.47 -16.28
CA PRO A 251 -11.10 -9.14 -17.58
C PRO A 251 -9.72 -9.67 -17.96
N VAL A 252 -9.66 -10.84 -18.62
CA VAL A 252 -8.39 -11.56 -18.82
C VAL A 252 -7.29 -10.69 -19.42
N PHE A 253 -7.59 -9.88 -20.44
CA PHE A 253 -6.60 -8.99 -21.08
C PHE A 253 -6.03 -7.89 -20.17
N PHE A 254 -6.69 -7.62 -19.05
CA PHE A 254 -6.29 -6.67 -18.02
C PHE A 254 -5.44 -7.31 -16.92
N ARG A 255 -5.33 -8.66 -16.88
CA ARG A 255 -4.74 -9.38 -15.75
C ARG A 255 -3.22 -9.19 -15.57
N THR A 256 -2.54 -8.45 -16.44
CA THR A 256 -1.18 -7.93 -16.19
C THR A 256 -1.14 -6.71 -15.27
N ALA A 257 -2.24 -5.96 -15.20
CA ALA A 257 -2.38 -4.78 -14.34
C ALA A 257 -2.88 -5.14 -12.94
N ALA A 258 -3.84 -6.04 -12.85
CA ALA A 258 -4.44 -6.53 -11.61
C ALA A 258 -5.17 -7.84 -11.90
N GLY A 259 -5.16 -8.79 -10.98
CA GLY A 259 -5.88 -10.06 -11.15
C GLY A 259 -5.13 -11.29 -10.70
N ILE A 260 -4.02 -11.12 -9.98
CA ILE A 260 -3.45 -12.22 -9.18
C ILE A 260 -4.17 -12.26 -7.83
N LEU A 261 -4.43 -13.48 -7.38
CA LEU A 261 -4.89 -13.84 -6.06
C LEU A 261 -3.81 -14.71 -5.43
N SER A 262 -3.50 -14.50 -4.15
CA SER A 262 -2.36 -15.15 -3.50
C SER A 262 -2.55 -15.22 -1.97
N THR A 263 -1.60 -15.86 -1.28
CA THR A 263 -1.48 -15.86 0.18
C THR A 263 -0.21 -15.12 0.59
N ALA A 264 -0.12 -14.68 1.85
CA ALA A 264 1.11 -14.04 2.33
C ALA A 264 2.33 -14.99 2.27
N LYS A 265 2.11 -16.30 2.42
CA LYS A 265 3.14 -17.33 2.29
C LYS A 265 3.67 -17.44 0.86
N ASP A 266 2.78 -17.54 -0.12
CA ASP A 266 3.17 -17.61 -1.54
C ASP A 266 3.89 -16.32 -1.95
N MET A 267 3.38 -15.15 -1.56
CA MET A 267 4.05 -13.87 -1.80
C MET A 267 5.43 -13.80 -1.15
N ALA A 268 5.60 -14.39 0.04
CA ALA A 268 6.90 -14.49 0.71
C ALA A 268 7.87 -15.39 -0.06
N ASN A 269 7.41 -16.55 -0.53
CA ASN A 269 8.22 -17.43 -1.37
C ASN A 269 8.64 -16.74 -2.68
N TRP A 270 7.73 -15.98 -3.30
CA TRP A 270 8.02 -15.22 -4.52
C TRP A 270 9.12 -14.19 -4.33
N ILE A 271 9.05 -13.40 -3.25
CA ILE A 271 10.09 -12.38 -3.01
C ILE A 271 11.43 -13.00 -2.62
N ILE A 272 11.43 -14.14 -1.91
CA ILE A 272 12.64 -14.93 -1.64
C ILE A 272 13.25 -15.41 -2.96
N ALA A 273 12.46 -16.08 -3.81
CA ALA A 273 12.92 -16.57 -5.13
C ALA A 273 13.44 -15.45 -6.04
N LEU A 274 12.82 -14.26 -6.00
CA LEU A 274 13.29 -13.09 -6.75
C LEU A 274 14.66 -12.60 -6.23
N LYS A 275 14.80 -12.45 -4.91
CA LYS A 275 16.04 -11.96 -4.29
C LYS A 275 17.20 -12.95 -4.36
N ASP A 276 16.90 -14.24 -4.34
CA ASP A 276 17.89 -15.33 -4.40
C ASP A 276 18.32 -15.66 -5.85
N GLY A 277 17.82 -14.91 -6.84
CA GLY A 277 18.22 -15.05 -8.23
C GLY A 277 17.57 -16.22 -8.98
N GLN A 278 16.52 -16.82 -8.42
CA GLN A 278 15.79 -17.91 -9.08
C GLN A 278 14.90 -17.38 -10.22
N LEU A 279 14.32 -16.18 -10.04
CA LEU A 279 13.45 -15.57 -11.06
C LEU A 279 14.20 -14.68 -12.05
N LEU A 280 15.23 -13.97 -11.59
CA LEU A 280 16.13 -13.13 -12.39
C LEU A 280 17.57 -13.49 -12.04
N LYS A 281 18.34 -13.97 -13.01
CA LYS A 281 19.68 -14.51 -12.74
C LYS A 281 20.73 -13.43 -12.54
N GLN A 282 20.53 -12.25 -13.13
CA GLN A 282 21.51 -11.18 -13.11
C GLN A 282 21.16 -10.17 -12.01
N LYS A 283 22.10 -9.91 -11.10
CA LYS A 283 21.91 -8.89 -10.04
C LYS A 283 21.59 -7.50 -10.61
N ALA A 284 22.16 -7.15 -11.76
CA ALA A 284 21.89 -5.89 -12.46
C ALA A 284 20.43 -5.77 -12.93
N SER A 285 19.75 -6.89 -13.22
CA SER A 285 18.33 -6.89 -13.56
C SER A 285 17.48 -6.45 -12.38
N LEU A 286 17.84 -6.84 -11.16
CA LEU A 286 17.12 -6.43 -9.95
C LEU A 286 17.26 -4.94 -9.66
N GLU A 287 18.47 -4.38 -9.82
CA GLU A 287 18.70 -2.94 -9.73
C GLU A 287 17.91 -2.16 -10.79
N THR A 288 17.82 -2.70 -12.01
CA THR A 288 17.02 -2.12 -13.09
C THR A 288 15.51 -2.19 -12.79
N LEU A 289 15.04 -3.31 -12.26
CA LEU A 289 13.64 -3.54 -11.88
C LEU A 289 13.16 -2.56 -10.81
N TRP A 290 14.02 -2.25 -9.84
CA TRP A 290 13.70 -1.42 -8.67
C TRP A 290 14.18 0.03 -8.76
N GLY A 291 14.91 0.40 -9.83
CA GLY A 291 15.34 1.76 -10.08
C GLY A 291 14.18 2.68 -10.48
N PRO A 292 13.87 3.75 -9.72
CA PRO A 292 12.79 4.66 -10.06
C PRO A 292 13.06 5.40 -11.38
N ALA A 293 12.00 5.70 -12.13
CA ALA A 293 12.08 6.54 -13.31
C ALA A 293 12.39 8.00 -12.95
N ILE A 294 13.27 8.61 -13.72
CA ILE A 294 13.54 10.04 -13.69
C ILE A 294 12.76 10.68 -14.84
N LEU A 295 11.90 11.65 -14.51
CA LEU A 295 11.13 12.43 -15.46
C LEU A 295 12.05 13.40 -16.24
N ASN A 296 11.54 13.95 -17.34
CA ASN A 296 12.30 14.88 -18.18
C ASN A 296 12.80 16.13 -17.43
N ASN A 297 12.17 16.48 -16.30
CA ASN A 297 12.57 17.59 -15.43
C ASN A 297 13.58 17.19 -14.33
N GLY A 298 14.10 15.96 -14.35
CA GLY A 298 15.07 15.45 -13.37
C GLY A 298 14.47 14.96 -12.05
N LYS A 299 13.14 15.06 -11.85
CA LYS A 299 12.46 14.59 -10.63
C LYS A 299 11.95 13.16 -10.78
N ILE A 300 11.64 12.52 -9.65
CA ILE A 300 10.86 11.27 -9.62
C ILE A 300 9.37 11.59 -9.42
N GLY A 301 8.49 10.71 -9.89
CA GLY A 301 7.05 10.80 -9.70
C GLY A 301 6.47 9.50 -9.12
N GLY A 302 5.48 9.62 -8.24
CA GLY A 302 4.82 8.50 -7.58
C GLY A 302 3.43 8.90 -7.04
N PHE A 303 2.83 8.05 -6.21
CA PHE A 303 1.45 8.26 -5.73
C PHE A 303 1.32 9.31 -4.65
N ASN A 304 2.30 9.40 -3.74
CA ASN A 304 2.25 10.24 -2.54
C ASN A 304 3.65 10.39 -1.93
N GLN A 305 3.74 11.00 -0.75
CA GLN A 305 5.01 11.24 -0.05
C GLN A 305 5.76 9.95 0.33
N LEU A 306 5.05 8.86 0.67
CA LEU A 306 5.66 7.58 1.02
C LEU A 306 6.12 6.84 -0.24
N THR A 307 5.19 6.51 -1.13
CA THR A 307 5.49 5.86 -2.42
C THR A 307 5.70 6.93 -3.50
N ASN A 308 6.84 7.62 -3.40
CA ASN A 308 7.18 8.86 -4.12
C ASN A 308 7.89 8.67 -5.46
N GLY A 309 8.12 7.43 -5.87
CA GLY A 309 8.66 7.09 -7.18
C GLY A 309 8.00 5.84 -7.75
N TYR A 310 8.28 5.51 -9.01
CA TYR A 310 7.81 4.29 -9.66
C TYR A 310 8.90 3.72 -10.58
N ALA A 311 9.16 2.43 -10.44
CA ALA A 311 10.12 1.62 -11.20
C ALA A 311 9.38 0.63 -12.11
N LEU A 312 10.00 -0.48 -12.52
CA LEU A 312 9.42 -1.37 -13.53
C LEU A 312 8.31 -2.27 -12.96
N GLY A 313 7.13 -1.72 -12.66
CA GLY A 313 6.04 -2.40 -11.97
C GLY A 313 6.03 -2.25 -10.45
N TRP A 314 6.90 -1.39 -9.91
CA TRP A 314 7.12 -1.24 -8.48
C TRP A 314 7.02 0.22 -8.07
N PRO A 315 6.05 0.62 -7.22
CA PRO A 315 6.18 1.85 -6.47
C PRO A 315 7.47 1.81 -5.63
N THR A 316 8.15 2.94 -5.51
CA THR A 316 9.39 3.06 -4.76
C THR A 316 9.20 4.00 -3.58
N VAL A 317 9.84 3.68 -2.47
CA VAL A 317 9.99 4.54 -1.30
C VAL A 317 11.41 5.10 -1.34
N SER A 318 11.57 6.20 -2.07
CA SER A 318 12.86 6.86 -2.24
C SER A 318 13.12 7.80 -1.07
N ARG A 319 13.91 7.32 -0.11
CA ARG A 319 14.38 8.05 1.08
C ARG A 319 15.80 7.59 1.44
N ALA A 320 16.52 8.38 2.21
CA ALA A 320 17.91 8.07 2.58
C ALA A 320 17.99 6.82 3.48
N GLU A 321 17.10 6.76 4.47
CA GLU A 321 17.05 5.71 5.50
C GLU A 321 16.04 4.65 5.13
N HIS A 322 16.48 3.39 5.19
CA HIS A 322 15.63 2.23 4.91
C HIS A 322 14.80 2.40 3.62
N PRO A 323 15.45 2.69 2.47
CA PRO A 323 14.75 2.81 1.19
C PRO A 323 14.12 1.47 0.83
N ALA A 324 12.95 1.52 0.22
CA ALA A 324 12.20 0.33 -0.15
C ALA A 324 11.65 0.41 -1.57
N VAL A 325 11.26 -0.74 -2.10
CA VAL A 325 10.18 -0.81 -3.10
C VAL A 325 8.93 -1.33 -2.40
N GLY A 326 7.77 -0.77 -2.75
CA GLY A 326 6.54 -0.96 -2.00
C GLY A 326 5.32 -1.14 -2.91
N PRO A 327 5.20 -2.25 -3.67
CA PRO A 327 3.98 -2.57 -4.38
C PRO A 327 2.79 -2.66 -3.44
N VAL A 328 1.74 -1.94 -3.83
CA VAL A 328 0.46 -1.83 -3.12
C VAL A 328 -0.69 -2.13 -4.06
N GLY A 329 -1.83 -2.56 -3.54
CA GLY A 329 -2.98 -2.93 -4.35
C GLY A 329 -4.32 -2.77 -3.63
N GLY A 330 -5.29 -2.15 -4.31
CA GLY A 330 -6.70 -2.07 -3.89
C GLY A 330 -6.95 -1.38 -2.54
N GLY A 331 -5.97 -0.63 -2.04
CA GLY A 331 -5.99 -0.09 -0.67
C GLY A 331 -6.10 -1.17 0.40
N ARG A 332 -5.63 -2.41 0.13
CA ARG A 332 -5.84 -3.56 1.02
C ARG A 332 -4.68 -4.55 1.06
N SER A 333 -3.72 -4.43 0.15
CA SER A 333 -2.56 -5.31 0.06
C SER A 333 -1.29 -4.47 -0.11
N ALA A 334 -0.23 -4.84 0.61
CA ALA A 334 1.09 -4.21 0.50
C ALA A 334 2.19 -5.27 0.62
N LEU A 335 3.25 -5.12 -0.18
CA LEU A 335 4.52 -5.82 -0.05
C LEU A 335 5.62 -4.77 -0.05
N PHE A 336 6.40 -4.69 1.02
CA PHE A 336 7.55 -3.79 1.10
C PHE A 336 8.85 -4.59 1.15
N VAL A 337 9.83 -4.18 0.37
CA VAL A 337 11.18 -4.77 0.32
C VAL A 337 12.17 -3.68 0.69
N TYR A 338 12.71 -3.74 1.91
CA TYR A 338 13.69 -2.79 2.42
C TYR A 338 15.07 -3.15 1.88
N ARG A 339 15.53 -2.38 0.88
CA ARG A 339 16.66 -2.75 0.02
C ARG A 339 18.01 -2.76 0.74
N LYS A 340 18.10 -2.14 1.92
CA LYS A 340 19.31 -2.07 2.74
C LYS A 340 19.28 -2.94 3.99
N ASP A 341 18.15 -3.57 4.30
CA ASP A 341 17.87 -4.07 5.66
C ASP A 341 17.56 -5.57 5.71
N ASP A 342 17.73 -6.28 4.59
CA ASP A 342 17.40 -7.70 4.43
C ASP A 342 16.01 -8.08 4.97
N LEU A 343 15.08 -7.13 4.89
CA LEU A 343 13.72 -7.25 5.39
C LEU A 343 12.73 -7.13 4.24
N SER A 344 11.73 -7.99 4.21
CA SER A 344 10.56 -7.83 3.36
C SER A 344 9.31 -8.20 4.15
N ILE A 345 8.22 -7.46 3.94
CA ILE A 345 6.98 -7.63 4.68
C ILE A 345 5.84 -7.69 3.68
N VAL A 346 4.99 -8.71 3.81
CA VAL A 346 3.75 -8.85 3.07
C VAL A 346 2.60 -8.70 4.06
N VAL A 347 1.67 -7.79 3.75
CA VAL A 347 0.41 -7.64 4.48
C VAL A 347 -0.74 -7.68 3.48
N LEU A 348 -1.60 -8.69 3.59
CA LEU A 348 -2.79 -8.84 2.76
C LEU A 348 -4.04 -8.71 3.63
N THR A 349 -5.01 -7.93 3.20
CA THR A 349 -6.30 -7.79 3.89
C THR A 349 -7.45 -7.93 2.92
N ASN A 350 -8.63 -8.31 3.41
CA ASN A 350 -9.83 -8.40 2.58
C ASN A 350 -10.69 -7.13 2.62
N LEU A 351 -10.23 -6.03 3.24
CA LEU A 351 -10.95 -4.76 3.32
C LEU A 351 -10.31 -3.69 2.43
N MET A 352 -11.05 -3.23 1.41
CA MET A 352 -10.66 -2.06 0.62
C MET A 352 -10.61 -0.81 1.51
N GLY A 353 -9.48 -0.10 1.46
CA GLY A 353 -9.23 1.09 2.28
C GLY A 353 -8.58 0.80 3.64
N ALA A 354 -8.22 -0.46 3.94
CA ALA A 354 -7.37 -0.80 5.08
C ALA A 354 -5.98 -0.15 4.99
N ASN A 355 -5.48 0.05 3.77
CA ASN A 355 -4.21 0.71 3.45
C ASN A 355 -3.03 0.21 4.30
N PRO A 356 -2.65 -1.08 4.20
CA PRO A 356 -1.56 -1.64 4.99
C PRO A 356 -0.21 -0.97 4.77
N ASP A 357 -0.01 -0.30 3.63
CA ASP A 357 1.13 0.56 3.36
C ASP A 357 1.33 1.67 4.41
N ARG A 358 0.26 2.13 5.05
CA ARG A 358 0.32 3.19 6.07
C ARG A 358 0.87 2.73 7.42
N PHE A 359 0.88 1.43 7.69
CA PHE A 359 1.37 0.88 8.96
C PHE A 359 2.47 -0.18 8.79
N ILE A 360 2.89 -0.48 7.56
CA ILE A 360 3.91 -1.50 7.30
C ILE A 360 5.30 -1.11 7.86
N ASP A 361 5.65 0.17 7.85
CA ASP A 361 6.88 0.68 8.48
C ASP A 361 6.87 0.49 10.01
N GLU A 362 5.69 0.50 10.65
CA GLU A 362 5.56 0.20 12.08
C GLU A 362 5.79 -1.29 12.37
N ILE A 363 5.40 -2.18 11.45
CA ILE A 363 5.76 -3.60 11.53
C ILE A 363 7.28 -3.76 11.35
N ALA A 364 7.88 -3.03 10.40
CA ALA A 364 9.32 -3.05 10.18
C ALA A 364 10.12 -2.58 11.40
N ALA A 365 9.58 -1.63 12.17
CA ALA A 365 10.20 -1.12 13.39
C ALA A 365 10.45 -2.18 14.48
N TYR A 366 9.70 -3.30 14.48
CA TYR A 366 9.97 -4.44 15.36
C TYR A 366 11.25 -5.21 14.98
N TYR A 367 11.74 -5.05 13.75
CA TYR A 367 12.95 -5.71 13.24
C TYR A 367 14.10 -4.72 13.01
N ILE A 368 13.78 -3.45 12.79
CA ILE A 368 14.69 -2.33 12.55
C ILE A 368 14.32 -1.23 13.56
N PRO A 369 14.85 -1.26 14.80
CA PRO A 369 14.45 -0.32 15.85
C PRO A 369 14.58 1.15 15.45
N GLU A 370 15.53 1.50 14.59
CA GLU A 370 15.73 2.85 14.06
C GLU A 370 14.49 3.37 13.30
N MET A 371 13.67 2.47 12.75
CA MET A 371 12.43 2.82 12.06
C MET A 371 11.26 3.12 13.01
N HIS A 372 11.43 2.96 14.32
CA HIS A 372 10.38 3.31 15.26
C HIS A 372 10.10 4.81 15.23
N GLN A 373 8.82 5.21 15.22
CA GLN A 373 8.42 6.62 15.18
C GLN A 373 8.96 7.40 16.39
N SER A 374 9.06 6.76 17.56
CA SER A 374 9.70 7.33 18.75
C SER A 374 11.20 7.62 18.57
N ASN A 375 11.84 7.12 17.51
CA ASN A 375 13.21 7.45 17.14
C ASN A 375 13.27 8.59 16.11
N GLY A 376 12.12 9.16 15.74
CA GLY A 376 12.00 10.23 14.76
C GLY A 376 12.03 9.75 13.31
N PHE A 377 11.78 8.46 13.09
CA PHE A 377 11.65 7.90 11.75
C PHE A 377 10.48 8.55 10.99
N GLY A 378 10.67 8.80 9.69
CA GLY A 378 9.69 9.48 8.84
C GLY A 378 9.70 11.01 8.92
N LEU A 379 10.32 11.60 9.94
CA LEU A 379 10.40 13.06 10.07
C LEU A 379 11.35 13.67 9.03
N ALA A 380 11.08 14.90 8.60
CA ALA A 380 11.99 15.65 7.74
C ALA A 380 13.37 15.84 8.42
N PRO A 381 14.50 15.90 7.68
CA PRO A 381 15.83 15.99 8.28
C PRO A 381 16.01 17.18 9.24
N ALA A 382 15.43 18.34 8.92
CA ALA A 382 15.46 19.50 9.80
C ALA A 382 14.65 19.28 11.09
N ILE A 383 13.48 18.66 10.98
CA ILE A 383 12.64 18.29 12.13
C ILE A 383 13.40 17.31 13.04
N ARG A 384 14.13 16.34 12.50
CA ARG A 384 14.93 15.42 13.32
C ARG A 384 16.07 16.08 14.05
N LYS A 385 16.79 17.00 13.39
CA LYS A 385 17.83 17.82 14.04
C LYS A 385 17.23 18.62 15.21
N LEU A 386 16.07 19.27 14.99
CA LEU A 386 15.36 20.00 16.04
C LEU A 386 14.94 19.06 17.18
N ARG A 387 14.27 17.95 16.86
CA ARG A 387 13.82 16.93 17.81
C ARG A 387 14.97 16.41 18.68
N ALA A 388 16.11 16.09 18.08
CA ALA A 388 17.27 15.58 18.81
C ALA A 388 17.79 16.57 19.86
N GLU A 389 17.73 17.87 19.59
CA GLU A 389 18.10 18.90 20.55
C GLU A 389 17.01 19.15 21.61
N LEU A 390 15.73 19.09 21.21
CA LEU A 390 14.59 19.22 22.13
C LEU A 390 14.50 18.07 23.13
N LEU A 391 14.83 16.84 22.73
CA LEU A 391 14.89 15.71 23.65
C LEU A 391 15.95 15.88 24.74
N LYS A 392 17.01 16.66 24.49
CA LYS A 392 18.07 16.94 25.47
C LYS A 392 17.75 18.11 26.40
N GLN A 393 17.04 19.11 25.88
CA GLN A 393 16.93 20.43 26.53
C GLN A 393 15.50 20.80 26.95
N GLY A 394 14.49 20.03 26.53
CA GLY A 394 13.09 20.32 26.79
C GLY A 394 12.39 20.96 25.60
N PHE A 395 11.12 20.58 25.39
CA PHE A 395 10.31 21.08 24.29
C PHE A 395 9.89 22.54 24.49
N ASP A 396 9.82 23.04 25.72
CA ASP A 396 9.57 24.45 26.07
C ASP A 396 10.60 25.40 25.44
N GLN A 397 11.80 24.92 25.12
CA GLN A 397 12.85 25.70 24.46
C GLN A 397 12.79 25.66 22.92
N SER A 398 11.71 25.14 22.32
CA SER A 398 11.54 24.93 20.87
C SER A 398 12.00 26.13 20.02
N ALA A 399 11.54 27.33 20.34
CA ALA A 399 11.91 28.55 19.62
C ALA A 399 13.39 28.94 19.77
N ALA A 400 13.96 28.83 20.97
CA ALA A 400 15.35 29.17 21.22
C ALA A 400 16.30 28.19 20.52
N ILE A 401 15.97 26.89 20.56
CA ILE A 401 16.74 25.84 19.90
C ILE A 401 16.65 25.99 18.38
N ALA A 402 15.46 26.21 17.82
CA ALA A 402 15.28 26.43 16.39
C ALA A 402 16.11 27.63 15.89
N ALA A 403 16.08 28.76 16.62
CA ALA A 403 16.88 29.94 16.29
C ALA A 403 18.39 29.65 16.37
N ARG A 404 18.84 28.90 17.38
CA ARG A 404 20.25 28.52 17.52
C ARG A 404 20.72 27.59 16.40
N LEU A 405 19.89 26.61 16.00
CA LEU A 405 20.18 25.72 14.88
C LEU A 405 20.29 26.50 13.57
N LYS A 406 19.36 27.44 13.31
CA LYS A 406 19.40 28.34 12.15
C LYS A 406 20.65 29.22 12.13
N LYS A 407 21.07 29.72 13.30
CA LYS A 407 22.28 30.54 13.44
C LYS A 407 23.55 29.72 13.16
N LYS A 408 23.60 28.46 13.60
CA LYS A 408 24.75 27.57 13.41
C LYS A 408 24.86 27.05 11.97
N ASP A 409 23.72 26.81 11.33
CA ASP A 409 23.62 26.31 9.96
C ASP A 409 22.58 27.14 9.21
N PRO A 410 22.99 28.14 8.40
CA PRO A 410 22.04 28.97 7.66
C PRO A 410 21.14 28.19 6.70
N SER A 411 21.57 26.99 6.25
CA SER A 411 20.79 26.10 5.39
C SER A 411 19.70 25.33 6.14
N PHE A 412 19.78 25.27 7.48
CA PHE A 412 18.73 24.69 8.31
C PHE A 412 17.44 25.45 8.11
N ASN A 413 16.41 24.77 7.61
CA ASN A 413 15.10 25.35 7.40
C ASN A 413 14.03 24.40 7.91
N LEU A 414 13.17 24.89 8.79
CA LEU A 414 11.99 24.16 9.23
C LEU A 414 10.86 24.59 8.31
N ASN A 415 10.25 23.65 7.59
CA ASN A 415 9.09 23.93 6.75
C ASN A 415 7.81 23.91 7.62
N GLU A 416 6.84 24.75 7.28
CA GLU A 416 5.57 24.87 8.02
C GLU A 416 4.80 23.56 8.07
N ASP A 417 4.61 22.90 6.93
CA ASP A 417 3.85 21.66 6.82
C ASP A 417 4.54 20.51 7.57
N ASP A 418 5.87 20.45 7.50
CA ASP A 418 6.67 19.46 8.24
C ASP A 418 6.54 19.65 9.76
N LEU A 419 6.55 20.90 10.24
CA LEU A 419 6.33 21.22 11.66
C LEU A 419 4.91 20.88 12.09
N ASN A 420 3.92 21.25 11.27
CA ASN A 420 2.51 21.01 11.57
C ASN A 420 2.22 19.51 11.62
N GLY A 421 2.68 18.77 10.61
CA GLY A 421 2.55 17.31 10.55
C GLY A 421 3.22 16.63 11.75
N TRP A 422 4.40 17.07 12.15
CA TRP A 422 5.06 16.53 13.34
C TRP A 422 4.32 16.85 14.64
N ALA A 423 3.74 18.05 14.77
CA ALA A 423 2.94 18.42 15.93
C ALA A 423 1.68 17.56 16.07
N TYR A 424 0.96 17.30 14.96
CA TYR A 424 -0.17 16.37 14.95
C TYR A 424 0.26 14.92 15.24
N GLN A 425 1.43 14.50 14.78
CA GLN A 425 1.97 13.19 15.15
C GLN A 425 2.15 13.08 16.67
N LEU A 426 2.81 14.06 17.31
CA LEU A 426 2.97 14.10 18.77
C LEU A 426 1.61 14.12 19.49
N LEU A 427 0.63 14.84 18.97
CA LEU A 427 -0.74 14.87 19.51
C LEU A 427 -1.38 13.48 19.46
N SER A 428 -1.24 12.76 18.34
CA SER A 428 -1.75 11.39 18.18
C SER A 428 -1.06 10.38 19.12
N GLU A 429 0.20 10.62 19.46
CA GLU A 429 0.98 9.86 20.45
C GLU A 429 0.61 10.23 21.91
N LYS A 430 -0.37 11.11 22.11
CA LYS A 430 -0.80 11.68 23.41
C LYS A 430 0.28 12.49 24.12
N GLU A 431 1.27 12.97 23.38
CA GLU A 431 2.35 13.83 23.86
C GLU A 431 1.93 15.31 23.81
N ILE A 432 0.81 15.63 24.46
CA ILE A 432 0.07 16.89 24.33
C ILE A 432 0.96 18.12 24.56
N ALA A 433 1.76 18.12 25.63
CA ALA A 433 2.64 19.24 25.96
C ALA A 433 3.74 19.47 24.89
N LYS A 434 4.28 18.37 24.33
CA LYS A 434 5.27 18.45 23.25
C LYS A 434 4.63 18.99 21.98
N ALA A 435 3.46 18.47 21.61
CA ALA A 435 2.69 18.92 20.45
C ALA A 435 2.37 20.42 20.55
N LEU A 436 1.86 20.89 21.70
CA LEU A 436 1.53 22.29 21.93
C LEU A 436 2.75 23.20 21.73
N SER A 437 3.93 22.80 22.22
CA SER A 437 5.15 23.58 21.98
C SER A 437 5.53 23.68 20.50
N ILE A 438 5.35 22.60 19.73
CA ILE A 438 5.65 22.62 18.29
C ILE A 438 4.62 23.45 17.51
N PHE A 439 3.33 23.40 17.85
CA PHE A 439 2.33 24.30 17.24
C PHE A 439 2.64 25.77 17.52
N ARG A 440 3.03 26.11 18.76
CA ARG A 440 3.47 27.47 19.11
C ARG A 440 4.73 27.89 18.34
N LEU A 441 5.69 26.97 18.16
CA LEU A 441 6.86 27.22 17.31
C LEU A 441 6.45 27.50 15.87
N ASN A 442 5.49 26.73 15.34
CA ASN A 442 5.02 26.89 13.96
C ASN A 442 4.44 28.28 13.73
N VAL A 443 3.51 28.73 14.59
CA VAL A 443 2.96 30.10 14.56
C VAL A 443 4.05 31.17 14.67
N LYS A 444 5.06 30.95 15.52
CA LYS A 444 6.17 31.92 15.68
C LYS A 444 7.02 32.04 14.42
N LEU A 445 7.26 30.94 13.71
CA LEU A 445 8.04 30.95 12.47
C LEU A 445 7.22 31.40 11.25
N TYR A 446 5.90 31.21 11.31
CA TYR A 446 4.95 31.49 10.24
C TYR A 446 3.79 32.38 10.73
N PRO A 447 4.06 33.64 11.15
CA PRO A 447 3.05 34.51 11.77
C PRO A 447 1.95 34.99 10.81
N GLU A 448 2.09 34.74 9.51
CA GLU A 448 1.11 35.06 8.47
C GLU A 448 0.37 33.80 7.94
N SER A 449 0.64 32.62 8.51
CA SER A 449 -0.05 31.39 8.10
C SER A 449 -1.37 31.21 8.85
N ALA A 450 -2.50 31.29 8.14
CA ALA A 450 -3.79 30.95 8.70
C ALA A 450 -3.83 29.51 9.26
N ASN A 451 -3.22 28.57 8.54
CA ASN A 451 -3.19 27.16 8.90
C ASN A 451 -2.45 26.92 10.24
N ALA A 452 -1.32 27.60 10.48
CA ALA A 452 -0.57 27.47 11.72
C ALA A 452 -1.39 27.93 12.94
N TYR A 453 -2.13 29.04 12.83
CA TYR A 453 -3.03 29.50 13.90
C TYR A 453 -4.23 28.56 14.08
N ASP A 454 -4.80 28.05 12.99
CA ASP A 454 -5.91 27.09 13.03
C ASP A 454 -5.52 25.84 13.84
N SER A 455 -4.38 25.25 13.50
CA SER A 455 -3.87 24.05 14.16
C SER A 455 -3.50 24.29 15.63
N LEU A 456 -2.96 25.47 15.98
CA LEU A 456 -2.73 25.86 17.37
C LEU A 456 -4.05 26.03 18.15
N GLY A 457 -5.08 26.58 17.50
CA GLY A 457 -6.42 26.70 18.07
C GLY A 457 -7.00 25.34 18.49
N GLU A 458 -6.89 24.32 17.62
CA GLU A 458 -7.40 22.98 17.88
C GLU A 458 -6.80 22.33 19.13
N ILE A 459 -5.48 22.37 19.29
CA ILE A 459 -4.85 21.80 20.48
C ILE A 459 -5.15 22.60 21.76
N LEU A 460 -5.34 23.92 21.64
CA LEU A 460 -5.73 24.76 22.78
C LEU A 460 -7.13 24.39 23.27
N GLU A 461 -8.09 24.17 22.37
CA GLU A 461 -9.43 23.67 22.72
C GLU A 461 -9.35 22.27 23.36
N ILE A 462 -8.55 21.35 22.80
CA ILE A 462 -8.33 20.01 23.39
C ILE A 462 -7.77 20.10 24.82
N THR A 463 -6.97 21.13 25.11
CA THR A 463 -6.37 21.34 26.44
C THR A 463 -7.20 22.23 27.37
N GLY A 464 -8.40 22.66 26.95
CA GLY A 464 -9.31 23.51 27.73
C GLY A 464 -8.90 24.98 27.80
N ASN A 465 -8.04 25.45 26.90
CA ASN A 465 -7.59 26.84 26.80
C ASN A 465 -8.46 27.64 25.81
N ASP A 466 -9.78 27.61 26.00
CA ASP A 466 -10.79 28.07 25.04
C ASP A 466 -10.63 29.55 24.64
N GLN A 467 -10.24 30.42 25.58
CA GLN A 467 -10.01 31.84 25.27
C GLN A 467 -8.84 32.02 24.31
N GLU A 468 -7.76 31.28 24.51
CA GLU A 468 -6.59 31.34 23.63
C GLU A 468 -6.89 30.66 22.29
N ALA A 469 -7.64 29.54 22.30
CA ALA A 469 -8.12 28.89 21.09
C ALA A 469 -8.94 29.86 20.23
N LEU A 470 -9.90 30.58 20.84
CA LEU A 470 -10.73 31.57 20.17
C LEU A 470 -9.92 32.70 19.53
N LEU A 471 -8.86 33.18 20.20
CA LEU A 471 -7.96 34.18 19.63
C LEU A 471 -7.23 33.65 18.39
N ASN A 472 -6.75 32.41 18.44
CA ASN A 472 -6.06 31.76 17.33
C ASN A 472 -7.00 31.53 16.14
N TYR A 473 -8.21 31.02 16.35
CA TYR A 473 -9.18 30.87 15.27
C TYR A 473 -9.58 32.21 14.64
N LYS A 474 -9.76 33.27 15.43
CA LYS A 474 -10.02 34.62 14.89
C LYS A 474 -8.86 35.13 14.05
N LYS A 475 -7.61 34.90 14.48
CA LYS A 475 -6.42 35.26 13.71
C LYS A 475 -6.33 34.45 12.42
N SER A 476 -6.55 33.13 12.48
CA SER A 476 -6.65 32.25 11.31
C SER A 476 -7.67 32.77 10.30
N LEU A 477 -8.89 33.09 10.74
CA LEU A 477 -9.94 33.63 9.89
C LEU A 477 -9.61 35.01 9.30
N SER A 478 -8.89 35.86 10.05
CA SER A 478 -8.44 37.17 9.53
C SER A 478 -7.40 37.03 8.41
N LEU A 479 -6.57 35.98 8.46
CA LEU A 479 -5.56 35.67 7.45
C LEU A 479 -6.15 34.90 6.27
N ASN A 480 -7.19 34.09 6.50
CA ASN A 480 -7.94 33.38 5.47
C ASN A 480 -9.45 33.43 5.77
N PRO A 481 -10.19 34.40 5.20
CA PRO A 481 -11.63 34.54 5.40
C PRO A 481 -12.48 33.34 4.96
N GLU A 482 -11.94 32.44 4.12
CA GLU A 482 -12.63 31.24 3.65
C GLU A 482 -12.43 30.02 4.57
N ASN A 483 -11.71 30.17 5.69
CA ASN A 483 -11.46 29.07 6.61
C ASN A 483 -12.73 28.67 7.38
N LYS A 484 -13.46 27.69 6.83
CA LYS A 484 -14.69 27.15 7.41
C LYS A 484 -14.47 26.47 8.76
N ASN A 485 -13.29 25.89 9.01
CA ASN A 485 -12.97 25.24 10.28
C ASN A 485 -12.95 26.28 11.40
N ALA A 486 -12.16 27.35 11.24
CA ALA A 486 -12.12 28.47 12.16
C ALA A 486 -13.51 29.06 12.44
N VAL A 487 -14.35 29.26 11.41
CA VAL A 487 -15.71 29.77 11.59
C VAL A 487 -16.54 28.85 12.50
N GLN A 488 -16.48 27.54 12.28
CA GLN A 488 -17.23 26.56 13.08
C GLN A 488 -16.78 26.56 14.54
N HIS A 489 -15.47 26.52 14.79
CA HIS A 489 -14.92 26.51 16.15
C HIS A 489 -15.15 27.84 16.88
N ILE A 490 -15.00 29.00 16.21
CA ILE A 490 -15.37 30.31 16.79
C ILE A 490 -16.83 30.31 17.23
N LYS A 491 -17.72 29.78 16.40
CA LYS A 491 -19.15 29.72 16.69
C LYS A 491 -19.43 28.85 17.92
N ALA A 492 -18.81 27.67 17.98
CA ALA A 492 -18.93 26.73 19.10
C ALA A 492 -18.43 27.36 20.42
N LEU A 493 -17.25 27.98 20.40
CA LEU A 493 -16.61 28.58 21.59
C LEU A 493 -17.26 29.90 22.03
N SER A 494 -17.91 30.64 21.12
CA SER A 494 -18.55 31.92 21.42
C SER A 494 -20.02 31.79 21.85
N GLY A 495 -20.61 30.59 21.76
CA GLY A 495 -22.00 30.33 22.17
C GLY A 495 -23.07 31.00 21.29
N SER A 496 -22.76 31.33 20.04
CA SER A 496 -23.59 32.11 19.11
C SER A 496 -24.14 31.30 17.93
#